data_AF-A0A502CYX6-F1
#
_entry.id   AF-A0A502CYX6-F1
#
_cell.length_a   1.000
_cell.length_b   1.000
_cell.length_c   1.000
_cell.angle_alpha   90.00
_cell.angle_beta   90.00
_cell.angle_gamma   90.00
#
_symmetry.space_group_name_H-M   'P 1'
#
loop_
_entity.id
_entity.type
_entity.pdbx_description
1 polymer ?
#
loop_
_entity_poly.entity_id
_entity_poly.type
_entity_poly.pdbx_seq_one_letter_code
_entity_poly.pdbx_strand_id
1 'polypeptide(L)'
;MSAWAVAVFLVGVVSYFGGANYYFVDRVLPDWGWFFCASLIPRAAAAFDENRGNRAQSFPPLLAVGTAAVALAAMTFIAPPTPHTVSSSSPSGVTTAVFTVGVGSRYGQLDLHQNRGALSRLWYAGCLNGEQPDDAFADMAWSSSTTLVVRTKGGQRLVIGTDPTGRPLNHVTTGENYCR
;
A
#
# COMPACT_ATOMS: atom_id res chain seq x y z
N MET A 1 0.81 -17.48 27.72
CA MET A 1 0.86 -16.43 26.67
C MET A 1 0.47 -15.12 27.32
N SER A 2 1.36 -14.13 27.39
CA SER A 2 1.06 -12.87 28.10
C SER A 2 0.04 -12.05 27.32
N ALA A 3 -0.90 -11.40 28.02
CA ALA A 3 -1.95 -10.56 27.41
C ALA A 3 -1.38 -9.49 26.46
N TRP A 4 -0.15 -9.05 26.72
CA TRP A 4 0.56 -8.07 25.91
C TRP A 4 0.96 -8.61 24.52
N ALA A 5 1.43 -9.87 24.45
CA ALA A 5 1.79 -10.49 23.16
C ALA A 5 0.56 -10.73 22.27
N VAL A 6 -0.58 -11.07 22.87
CA VAL A 6 -1.86 -11.22 22.16
C VAL A 6 -2.37 -9.88 21.65
N ALA A 7 -2.23 -8.80 22.44
CA ALA A 7 -2.63 -7.46 22.04
C ALA A 7 -1.78 -6.94 20.86
N VAL A 8 -0.46 -7.12 20.90
CA VAL A 8 0.44 -6.72 19.79
C VAL A 8 0.14 -7.50 18.51
N PHE A 9 -0.11 -8.81 18.63
CA PHE A 9 -0.49 -9.65 17.49
C PHE A 9 -1.85 -9.22 16.90
N LEU A 10 -2.86 -9.00 17.75
CA LEU A 10 -4.18 -8.56 17.30
C LEU A 10 -4.14 -7.16 16.68
N VAL A 11 -3.36 -6.22 17.23
CA VAL A 11 -3.18 -4.89 16.63
C VAL A 11 -2.48 -5.00 15.27
N GLY A 12 -1.46 -5.87 15.14
CA GLY A 12 -0.80 -6.13 13.86
C GLY A 12 -1.74 -6.75 12.81
N VAL A 13 -2.54 -7.73 13.21
CA VAL A 13 -3.54 -8.41 12.36
C VAL A 13 -4.66 -7.43 11.97
N VAL A 14 -5.22 -6.67 12.91
CA VAL A 14 -6.27 -5.68 12.63
C VAL A 14 -5.73 -4.55 11.75
N SER A 15 -4.47 -4.17 11.89
CA SER A 15 -3.82 -3.20 11.01
C SER A 15 -3.55 -3.76 9.61
N TYR A 16 -3.26 -5.06 9.48
CA TYR A 16 -3.03 -5.73 8.20
C TYR A 16 -4.35 -5.99 7.43
N PHE A 17 -5.41 -6.43 8.12
CA PHE A 17 -6.70 -6.80 7.52
C PHE A 17 -7.75 -5.68 7.54
N GLY A 18 -7.54 -4.62 8.32
CA GLY A 18 -8.38 -3.43 8.32
C GLY A 18 -8.12 -2.62 7.05
N GLY A 19 -8.95 -2.82 6.03
CA GLY A 19 -8.72 -2.48 4.62
C GLY A 19 -8.39 -1.03 4.23
N ALA A 20 -8.17 -0.12 5.17
CA ALA A 20 -7.58 1.20 4.92
C ALA A 20 -6.04 1.19 4.99
N ASN A 21 -5.44 0.24 5.73
CA ASN A 21 -4.00 0.19 5.98
C ASN A 21 -3.23 -0.77 5.07
N TYR A 22 -3.92 -1.61 4.29
CA TYR A 22 -3.29 -2.51 3.30
C TYR A 22 -2.30 -1.73 2.41
N TYR A 23 -2.64 -0.47 2.07
CA TYR A 23 -1.83 0.40 1.24
C TYR A 23 -0.61 1.04 1.92
N PHE A 24 -0.64 1.22 3.25
CA PHE A 24 0.52 1.71 4.00
C PHE A 24 1.48 0.58 4.34
N VAL A 25 0.93 -0.63 4.52
CA VAL A 25 1.64 -1.84 4.96
C VAL A 25 2.45 -2.48 3.82
N ASP A 26 1.94 -2.47 2.59
CA ASP A 26 2.67 -2.92 1.38
C ASP A 26 3.87 -2.03 1.00
N ARG A 27 3.92 -0.80 1.54
CA ARG A 27 4.97 0.18 1.20
C ARG A 27 6.27 0.03 1.99
N VAL A 28 6.23 -0.64 3.14
CA VAL A 28 7.36 -0.67 4.07
C VAL A 28 8.09 -2.02 4.07
N LEU A 29 7.36 -3.13 3.89
CA LEU A 29 7.94 -4.47 3.83
C LEU A 29 7.18 -5.35 2.82
N PRO A 30 7.88 -6.13 1.98
CA PRO A 30 7.22 -7.15 1.17
C PRO A 30 6.49 -8.17 2.04
N ASP A 31 5.44 -8.81 1.51
CA ASP A 31 4.55 -9.72 2.24
C ASP A 31 5.27 -10.76 3.12
N TRP A 32 6.38 -11.32 2.61
CA TRP A 32 7.18 -12.28 3.35
C TRP A 32 7.85 -11.67 4.58
N GLY A 33 8.29 -10.41 4.52
CA GLY A 33 8.92 -9.69 5.63
C GLY A 33 7.96 -9.50 6.80
N TRP A 34 6.70 -9.20 6.51
CA TRP A 34 5.66 -9.11 7.53
C TRP A 34 5.39 -10.45 8.21
N PHE A 35 5.24 -11.52 7.42
CA PHE A 35 5.05 -12.86 7.97
C PHE A 35 6.21 -13.28 8.88
N PHE A 36 7.45 -12.96 8.49
CA PHE A 36 8.63 -13.21 9.31
C PHE A 36 8.61 -12.38 10.60
N CYS A 37 8.35 -11.07 10.56
CA CYS A 37 8.29 -10.24 11.76
C CYS A 37 7.16 -10.68 12.72
N ALA A 38 5.95 -10.92 12.20
CA ALA A 38 4.80 -11.32 13.00
C ALA A 38 4.96 -12.72 13.62
N SER A 39 5.79 -13.60 13.04
CA SER A 39 6.06 -14.95 13.57
C SER A 39 7.28 -15.04 14.48
N LEU A 40 8.34 -14.23 14.23
CA LEU A 40 9.55 -14.20 15.05
C LEU A 40 9.34 -13.51 16.39
N ILE A 41 8.60 -12.39 16.42
CA ILE A 41 8.42 -11.59 17.65
C ILE A 41 7.72 -12.40 18.76
N PRO A 42 6.60 -13.12 18.51
CA PRO A 42 5.95 -13.92 19.55
C PRO A 42 6.81 -15.10 20.02
N ARG A 43 7.55 -15.73 19.09
CA ARG A 43 8.46 -16.85 19.43
C ARG A 43 9.63 -16.40 20.28
N ALA A 44 10.24 -15.27 19.95
CA ALA A 44 11.32 -14.68 20.75
C ALA A 44 10.82 -14.23 22.14
N ALA A 45 9.61 -13.65 22.21
CA ALA A 45 8.98 -13.28 23.48
C ALA A 45 8.67 -14.50 24.36
N ALA A 46 8.15 -15.59 23.78
CA ALA A 46 7.88 -16.84 24.48
C ALA A 46 9.18 -17.49 24.99
N ALA A 47 10.21 -17.58 24.14
CA ALA A 47 11.51 -18.13 24.51
C ALA A 47 12.22 -17.29 25.60
N PHE A 48 12.03 -15.98 25.60
CA PHE A 48 12.53 -15.11 26.67
C PHE A 48 11.79 -15.32 28.00
N ASP A 49 10.46 -15.45 27.94
CA ASP A 49 9.61 -15.66 29.12
C ASP A 49 9.90 -17.02 29.78
N GLU A 50 10.04 -18.08 28.99
CA GLU A 50 10.39 -19.44 29.44
C GLU A 50 11.77 -19.50 30.13
N ASN A 51 12.71 -18.64 29.73
CA ASN A 51 14.06 -18.61 30.27
C ASN A 51 14.31 -17.45 31.25
N ARG A 52 13.23 -16.84 31.79
CA ARG A 52 13.35 -15.76 32.78
C ARG A 52 14.12 -16.26 34.01
N GLY A 53 15.29 -15.67 34.25
CA GLY A 53 16.17 -15.98 35.38
C GLY A 53 17.48 -16.65 34.98
N ASN A 54 17.60 -17.20 33.77
CA ASN A 54 18.85 -17.78 33.27
C ASN A 54 19.50 -16.88 32.23
N ARG A 55 20.42 -15.99 32.67
CA ARG A 55 21.08 -14.98 31.83
C ARG A 55 21.74 -15.56 30.57
N ALA A 56 22.25 -16.79 30.63
CA ALA A 56 22.90 -17.45 29.50
C ALA A 56 21.92 -17.81 28.37
N GLN A 57 20.66 -18.09 28.69
CA GLN A 57 19.64 -18.54 27.74
C GLN A 57 18.67 -17.43 27.31
N SER A 58 18.58 -16.34 28.07
CA SER A 58 17.76 -15.17 27.72
C SER A 58 18.42 -14.21 26.72
N PHE A 59 19.75 -14.29 26.54
CA PHE A 59 20.51 -13.38 25.68
C PHE A 59 20.39 -13.68 24.17
N PRO A 60 20.46 -14.95 23.69
CA PRO A 60 20.29 -15.28 22.28
C PRO A 60 18.99 -14.78 21.63
N PRO A 61 17.79 -14.90 22.24
CA PRO A 61 16.55 -14.41 21.63
C PRO A 61 16.51 -12.88 21.53
N LEU A 62 17.08 -12.15 22.49
CA LEU A 62 17.19 -10.69 22.40
C LEU A 62 18.13 -10.26 21.28
N LEU A 63 19.25 -10.97 21.11
CA LEU A 63 20.21 -10.70 20.04
C LEU A 63 19.61 -10.99 18.65
N ALA A 64 18.80 -12.05 18.53
CA ALA A 64 18.03 -12.36 17.32
C ALA A 64 16.99 -11.29 16.98
N VAL A 65 16.25 -10.77 17.97
CA VAL A 65 15.31 -9.65 17.76
C VAL A 65 16.05 -8.37 17.37
N GLY A 66 17.16 -8.07 18.05
CA GLY A 66 17.99 -6.90 17.73
C GLY A 66 18.56 -6.94 16.32
N THR A 67 19.10 -8.09 15.90
CA THR A 67 19.59 -8.29 14.53
C THR A 67 18.48 -8.20 13.49
N ALA A 68 17.31 -8.78 13.75
CA ALA A 68 16.15 -8.63 12.87
C ALA A 68 15.69 -7.16 12.75
N ALA A 69 15.67 -6.41 13.86
CA ALA A 69 15.31 -4.99 13.85
C ALA A 69 16.33 -4.13 13.08
N VAL A 70 17.63 -4.40 13.23
CA VAL A 70 18.69 -3.72 12.48
C VAL A 70 18.62 -4.06 11.00
N ALA A 71 18.37 -5.32 10.63
CA ALA A 71 18.17 -5.72 9.25
C ALA A 71 16.95 -5.02 8.63
N LEU A 72 15.85 -4.90 9.38
CA LEU A 72 14.65 -4.16 8.96
C LEU A 72 14.97 -2.68 8.71
N ALA A 73 15.66 -2.05 9.66
CA ALA A 73 16.07 -0.66 9.55
C ALA A 73 16.98 -0.45 8.33
N ALA A 74 17.99 -1.31 8.15
CA ALA A 74 18.88 -1.25 6.99
C ALA A 74 18.10 -1.39 5.66
N MET A 75 17.10 -2.27 5.60
CA MET A 75 16.23 -2.40 4.42
C MET A 75 15.45 -1.12 4.11
N THR A 76 15.05 -0.33 5.12
CA THR A 76 14.40 0.97 4.86
C THR A 76 15.33 2.02 4.24
N PHE A 77 16.64 1.94 4.49
CA PHE A 77 17.63 2.85 3.89
C PHE A 77 18.10 2.41 2.49
N ILE A 78 18.06 1.12 2.20
CA ILE A 78 18.43 0.54 0.90
C ILE A 78 17.21 0.45 -0.03
N ALA A 79 16.00 0.63 0.52
CA ALA A 79 14.77 0.60 -0.26
C ALA A 79 14.87 1.61 -1.42
N PRO A 80 14.58 1.17 -2.66
CA PRO A 80 14.54 2.09 -3.78
C PRO A 80 13.50 3.19 -3.50
N PRO A 81 13.72 4.41 -4.02
CA PRO A 81 12.75 5.50 -3.88
C PRO A 81 11.36 5.00 -4.26
N THR A 82 10.39 5.27 -3.39
CA THR A 82 9.03 4.79 -3.58
C THR A 82 8.34 5.57 -4.70
N PRO A 83 7.55 4.91 -5.56
CA PRO A 83 6.80 5.59 -6.59
C PRO A 83 5.84 6.61 -5.94
N HIS A 84 5.80 7.82 -6.49
CA HIS A 84 4.88 8.85 -5.99
C HIS A 84 3.45 8.39 -6.27
N THR A 85 2.68 8.16 -5.21
CA THR A 85 1.37 7.52 -5.33
C THR A 85 0.33 8.31 -4.56
N VAL A 86 -0.74 8.70 -5.25
CA VAL A 86 -1.91 9.41 -4.71
C VAL A 86 -3.09 8.45 -4.75
N SER A 87 -3.91 8.41 -3.70
CA SER A 87 -5.12 7.59 -3.67
C SER A 87 -6.34 8.39 -3.23
N SER A 88 -7.52 7.98 -3.69
CA SER A 88 -8.80 8.62 -3.38
C SER A 88 -9.90 7.56 -3.35
N SER A 89 -10.63 7.47 -2.25
CA SER A 89 -11.70 6.48 -2.08
C SER A 89 -13.05 7.05 -2.52
N SER A 90 -13.84 6.23 -3.20
CA SER A 90 -15.21 6.56 -3.55
C SER A 90 -16.07 6.80 -2.29
N PRO A 91 -17.11 7.63 -2.36
CA PRO A 91 -18.02 7.87 -1.23
C PRO A 91 -18.66 6.59 -0.65
N SER A 92 -18.84 5.55 -1.47
CA SER A 92 -19.36 4.26 -1.01
C SER A 92 -18.30 3.38 -0.34
N GLY A 93 -17.02 3.71 -0.47
CA GLY A 93 -15.89 2.90 0.00
C GLY A 93 -15.63 1.64 -0.83
N VAL A 94 -16.44 1.35 -1.85
CA VAL A 94 -16.34 0.12 -2.66
C VAL A 94 -15.14 0.17 -3.60
N THR A 95 -14.79 1.36 -4.08
CA THR A 95 -13.72 1.56 -5.05
C THR A 95 -12.72 2.60 -4.56
N THR A 96 -11.43 2.34 -4.75
CA THR A 96 -10.35 3.30 -4.51
C THR A 96 -9.60 3.55 -5.81
N ALA A 97 -9.47 4.81 -6.19
CA ALA A 97 -8.61 5.23 -7.28
C ALA A 97 -7.19 5.41 -6.77
N VAL A 98 -6.21 4.93 -7.54
CA VAL A 98 -4.79 5.02 -7.23
C VAL A 98 -4.08 5.54 -8.47
N PHE A 99 -3.37 6.65 -8.31
CA PHE A 99 -2.47 7.16 -9.32
C PHE A 99 -1.02 6.96 -8.86
N THR A 100 -0.22 6.29 -9.67
CA THR A 100 1.15 5.88 -9.36
C THR A 100 2.11 6.41 -10.42
N VAL A 101 3.16 7.13 -10.00
CA VAL A 101 4.26 7.54 -10.88
C VAL A 101 5.52 6.79 -10.46
N GLY A 102 5.96 5.87 -11.32
CA GLY A 102 7.22 5.15 -11.14
C GLY A 102 8.41 6.09 -11.08
N VAL A 103 9.43 5.74 -10.29
CA VAL A 103 10.66 6.55 -10.25
C VAL A 103 11.37 6.49 -11.61
N GLY A 104 11.61 7.65 -12.21
CA GLY A 104 12.13 7.75 -13.57
C GLY A 104 11.10 7.43 -14.66
N SER A 105 9.84 7.18 -14.30
CA SER A 105 8.76 7.01 -15.27
C SER A 105 8.31 8.36 -15.79
N ARG A 106 8.14 8.42 -17.11
CA ARG A 106 7.56 9.55 -17.84
C ARG A 106 6.05 9.60 -17.72
N TYR A 107 5.44 8.45 -17.46
CA TYR A 107 4.00 8.27 -17.40
C TYR A 107 3.59 7.85 -15.99
N GLY A 108 2.50 8.44 -15.50
CA GLY A 108 1.79 7.93 -14.35
C GLY A 108 0.67 6.99 -14.77
N GLN A 109 0.47 5.94 -14.01
CA GLN A 109 -0.60 4.96 -14.20
C GLN A 109 -1.74 5.26 -13.23
N LEU A 110 -2.97 5.15 -13.71
CA LEU A 110 -4.18 5.25 -12.91
C LEU A 110 -4.89 3.90 -12.89
N ASP A 111 -5.09 3.38 -11.69
CA ASP A 111 -5.78 2.13 -11.44
C ASP A 111 -7.00 2.34 -10.53
N LEU A 112 -8.01 1.50 -10.70
CA LEU A 112 -9.16 1.39 -9.82
C LEU A 112 -9.12 0.05 -9.09
N HIS A 113 -9.18 0.15 -7.77
CA HIS A 113 -9.16 -0.99 -6.86
C HIS A 113 -10.56 -1.21 -6.29
N GLN A 114 -11.08 -2.42 -6.44
CA GLN A 114 -12.28 -2.86 -5.73
C GLN A 114 -11.92 -3.31 -4.32
N ASN A 115 -12.50 -2.65 -3.32
CA ASN A 115 -12.32 -2.96 -1.91
C ASN A 115 -13.28 -4.09 -1.51
N ARG A 116 -12.86 -5.35 -1.71
CA ARG A 116 -13.59 -6.57 -1.31
C ARG A 116 -12.74 -7.58 -0.55
N GLY A 117 -11.73 -7.10 0.19
CA GLY A 117 -10.81 -7.96 0.96
C GLY A 117 -10.08 -8.94 0.05
N ALA A 118 -10.21 -10.24 0.32
CA ALA A 118 -9.58 -11.32 -0.46
C ALA A 118 -10.10 -11.44 -1.90
N LEU A 119 -11.26 -10.84 -2.22
CA LEU A 119 -11.83 -10.80 -3.56
C LEU A 119 -11.64 -9.43 -4.22
N SER A 120 -10.68 -8.65 -3.74
CA SER A 120 -10.31 -7.38 -4.36
C SER A 120 -9.86 -7.58 -5.80
N ARG A 121 -10.18 -6.61 -6.64
CA ARG A 121 -9.83 -6.60 -8.06
C ARG A 121 -9.16 -5.29 -8.40
N LEU A 122 -8.22 -5.37 -9.33
CA LEU A 122 -7.51 -4.23 -9.88
C LEU A 122 -7.91 -4.07 -11.35
N TRP A 123 -8.23 -2.85 -11.74
CA TRP A 123 -8.43 -2.51 -13.15
C TRP A 123 -7.59 -1.30 -13.52
N TYR A 124 -6.89 -1.42 -14.64
CA TYR A 124 -6.28 -0.28 -15.30
C TYR A 124 -7.37 0.70 -15.75
N ALA A 125 -7.26 1.96 -15.36
CA ALA A 125 -8.23 3.01 -15.69
C ALA A 125 -7.64 4.06 -16.63
N GLY A 126 -6.32 4.15 -16.71
CA GLY A 126 -5.70 5.12 -17.59
C GLY A 126 -4.25 5.43 -17.28
N CYS A 127 -3.74 6.44 -17.96
CA CYS A 127 -2.41 6.97 -17.75
C CYS A 127 -2.40 8.48 -17.97
N LEU A 128 -1.40 9.16 -17.40
CA LEU A 128 -1.16 10.56 -17.66
C LEU A 128 0.31 10.78 -18.00
N ASN A 129 0.58 11.58 -19.03
CA ASN A 129 1.94 11.98 -19.40
C ASN A 129 2.46 13.03 -18.41
N GLY A 130 3.48 12.68 -17.64
CA GLY A 130 4.13 13.57 -16.68
C GLY A 130 5.21 14.47 -17.30
N GLU A 131 5.69 14.18 -18.51
CA GLU A 131 6.68 15.01 -19.20
C GLU A 131 6.06 16.27 -19.81
N GLN A 132 4.81 16.18 -20.27
CA GLN A 132 4.07 17.32 -20.79
C GLN A 132 3.40 18.06 -19.61
N PRO A 133 3.78 19.33 -19.31
CA PRO A 133 3.31 20.02 -18.10
C PRO A 133 1.79 20.15 -18.03
N ASP A 134 1.13 20.32 -19.17
CA ASP A 134 -0.34 20.49 -19.24
C ASP A 134 -1.10 19.17 -19.05
N ASP A 135 -0.47 18.05 -19.36
CA ASP A 135 -1.05 16.70 -19.27
C ASP A 135 -0.74 16.02 -17.93
N ALA A 136 0.24 16.57 -17.19
CA ALA A 136 0.69 16.03 -15.92
C ALA A 136 -0.45 16.01 -14.89
N PHE A 137 -0.48 14.95 -14.08
CA PHE A 137 -1.46 14.82 -13.00
C PHE A 137 -1.38 16.00 -12.01
N ALA A 138 -2.54 16.55 -11.66
CA ALA A 138 -2.70 17.55 -10.62
C ALA A 138 -3.44 16.98 -9.41
N ASP A 139 -4.70 16.57 -9.60
CA ASP A 139 -5.54 16.04 -8.55
C ASP A 139 -6.50 14.95 -9.07
N MET A 140 -7.13 14.24 -8.14
CA MET A 140 -8.29 13.43 -8.45
C MET A 140 -9.29 13.45 -7.29
N ALA A 141 -10.57 13.45 -7.64
CA ALA A 141 -11.66 13.44 -6.69
C ALA A 141 -12.86 12.68 -7.24
N TRP A 142 -13.54 11.94 -6.37
CA TRP A 142 -14.79 11.31 -6.70
C TRP A 142 -15.90 12.36 -6.69
N SER A 143 -16.61 12.50 -7.82
CA SER A 143 -17.79 13.34 -7.91
C SER A 143 -19.05 12.61 -7.43
N SER A 144 -19.04 11.28 -7.48
CA SER A 144 -20.10 10.39 -7.00
C SER A 144 -19.52 9.04 -6.59
N SER A 145 -20.33 8.10 -6.11
CA SER A 145 -19.89 6.71 -5.83
C SER A 145 -19.38 5.96 -7.06
N THR A 146 -19.73 6.40 -8.27
CA THR A 146 -19.40 5.72 -9.53
C THR A 146 -18.61 6.59 -10.51
N THR A 147 -18.32 7.85 -10.18
CA THR A 147 -17.68 8.79 -11.11
C THR A 147 -16.45 9.40 -10.47
N LEU A 148 -15.28 9.12 -11.04
CA LEU A 148 -14.01 9.74 -10.70
C LEU A 148 -13.70 10.87 -11.67
N VAL A 149 -13.25 12.00 -11.15
CA VAL A 149 -12.74 13.12 -11.95
C VAL A 149 -11.27 13.26 -11.65
N VAL A 150 -10.45 13.17 -12.69
CA VAL A 150 -9.00 13.39 -12.65
C VAL A 150 -8.72 14.72 -13.34
N ARG A 151 -7.89 15.56 -12.73
CA ARG A 151 -7.48 16.83 -13.31
C ARG A 151 -6.01 16.82 -13.66
N THR A 152 -5.71 17.39 -14.82
CA THR A 152 -4.35 17.68 -15.24
C THR A 152 -3.94 19.07 -14.76
N LYS A 153 -2.64 19.35 -14.73
CA LYS A 153 -2.09 20.67 -14.39
C LYS A 153 -2.45 21.73 -15.42
N GLY A 154 -2.66 21.35 -16.68
CA GLY A 154 -3.20 22.21 -17.73
C GLY A 154 -4.70 22.51 -17.59
N GLY A 155 -5.36 21.97 -16.56
CA GLY A 155 -6.77 22.25 -16.25
C GLY A 155 -7.77 21.35 -16.96
N GLN A 156 -7.32 20.34 -17.71
CA GLN A 156 -8.21 19.38 -18.34
C GLN A 156 -8.87 18.49 -17.27
N ARG A 157 -10.18 18.23 -17.45
CA ARG A 157 -10.96 17.31 -16.61
C ARG A 157 -11.22 16.02 -17.37
N LEU A 158 -10.66 14.93 -16.85
CA LEU A 158 -10.85 13.58 -17.35
C LEU A 158 -11.83 12.86 -16.44
N VAL A 159 -12.93 12.36 -16.99
CA VAL A 159 -14.00 11.72 -16.22
C VAL A 159 -13.99 10.22 -16.48
N ILE A 160 -13.98 9.44 -15.41
CA ILE A 160 -14.04 7.97 -15.45
C ILE A 160 -15.33 7.54 -14.78
N GLY A 161 -16.21 6.93 -15.57
CA GLY A 161 -17.36 6.21 -15.05
C GLY A 161 -16.95 4.81 -14.61
N THR A 162 -17.59 4.31 -13.56
CA THR A 162 -17.40 2.95 -13.05
C THR A 162 -18.75 2.26 -12.92
N ASP A 163 -18.77 0.96 -13.10
CA ASP A 163 -19.95 0.15 -12.79
C ASP A 163 -20.10 -0.03 -11.27
N PRO A 164 -21.22 -0.61 -10.77
CA PRO A 164 -21.41 -0.86 -9.34
C PRO A 164 -20.38 -1.83 -8.71
N THR A 165 -19.58 -2.52 -9.53
CA THR A 165 -18.47 -3.35 -9.07
C THR A 165 -17.16 -2.56 -8.95
N GLY A 166 -17.11 -1.33 -9.45
CA GLY A 166 -15.91 -0.49 -9.47
C GLY A 166 -15.07 -0.65 -10.74
N ARG A 167 -15.53 -1.46 -11.71
CA ARG A 167 -14.84 -1.62 -12.99
C ARG A 167 -14.97 -0.33 -13.80
N PRO A 168 -13.89 0.19 -14.39
CA PRO A 168 -13.96 1.35 -15.28
C PRO A 168 -14.81 1.03 -16.52
N LEU A 169 -15.72 1.95 -16.86
CA LEU A 169 -16.52 1.92 -18.08
C LEU A 169 -15.76 2.51 -19.27
N ASN A 170 -14.81 3.42 -18.99
CA ASN A 170 -13.97 4.08 -19.97
C ASN A 170 -12.56 4.27 -19.40
N HIS A 171 -11.58 4.35 -20.30
CA HIS A 171 -10.20 4.67 -19.94
C HIS A 171 -9.89 6.12 -20.28
N VAL A 172 -8.96 6.73 -19.54
CA VAL A 172 -8.49 8.09 -19.79
C VAL A 172 -6.98 8.09 -20.02
N THR A 173 -6.54 8.72 -21.10
CA THR A 173 -5.12 8.79 -21.45
C THR A 173 -4.80 10.19 -21.93
N THR A 174 -3.70 10.78 -21.45
CA THR A 174 -3.13 12.02 -21.99
C THR A 174 -1.80 11.72 -22.68
N GLY A 175 -1.59 12.32 -23.85
CA GLY A 175 -0.48 11.99 -24.75
C GLY A 175 -0.80 10.92 -25.80
N GLU A 176 -0.02 10.88 -26.87
CA GLU A 176 -0.20 9.95 -27.99
C GLU A 176 0.08 8.50 -27.54
N ASN A 177 -0.94 7.65 -27.39
CA ASN A 177 -0.89 6.16 -27.47
C ASN A 177 0.20 5.33 -26.74
N TYR A 178 1.09 5.90 -25.91
CA TYR A 178 2.22 5.17 -25.31
C TYR A 178 1.88 4.38 -24.04
N CYS A 179 0.60 4.33 -23.68
CA CYS A 179 0.15 3.63 -22.49
C CYS A 179 -0.25 2.19 -22.80
N ARG A 180 0.74 1.38 -23.19
CA ARG A 180 0.65 -0.09 -23.27
C ARG A 180 1.98 -0.72 -22.90
#